data_AF-A0A0F9AH34-F1
#
_entry.id   AF-A0A0F9AH34-F1
#
_cell.length_a   1.000
_cell.length_b   1.000
_cell.length_c   1.000
_cell.angle_alpha   90.00
_cell.angle_beta   90.00
_cell.angle_gamma   90.00
#
_symmetry.space_group_name_H-M   'P 1'
#
loop_
_entity.id
_entity.type
_entity.pdbx_description
1 polymer ?
#
loop_
_entity_poly.entity_id
_entity_poly.type
_entity_poly.pdbx_seq_one_letter_code
_entity_poly.pdbx_strand_id
1 'polypeptide(L)'
;MPKMIMMANRELKRVHLDFEWELNIVWYGYLIQDCIDGVCVECKKYAKIMGIEFHKSDCPDYKKLHDPPRGDGYQCWESTSEGSPISPVFKTLDELCEWLANNSGDTILRDYTKEDWINTLKEKSIAMDMDTNKPTL
;
A
#
# COMPACT_ATOMS: atom_id res chain seq x y z
N MET A 1 -22.13 10.06 -19.86
CA MET A 1 -20.80 10.68 -19.65
C MET A 1 -19.93 9.58 -19.05
N PRO A 2 -18.73 9.30 -19.57
CA PRO A 2 -17.89 8.30 -18.94
C PRO A 2 -17.49 8.84 -17.55
N LYS A 3 -17.70 8.04 -16.50
CA LYS A 3 -17.25 8.32 -15.13
C LYS A 3 -15.71 8.29 -15.12
N MET A 4 -15.08 9.32 -15.66
CA MET A 4 -13.62 9.47 -15.63
C MET A 4 -13.27 10.23 -14.35
N ILE A 5 -13.63 9.65 -13.19
CA ILE A 5 -13.08 10.09 -11.92
C ILE A 5 -11.69 9.47 -11.86
N MET A 6 -10.68 10.29 -12.13
CA MET A 6 -9.30 9.93 -11.85
C MET A 6 -9.19 9.58 -10.37
N MET A 7 -9.07 8.28 -10.04
CA MET A 7 -8.79 7.80 -8.70
C MET A 7 -7.33 8.15 -8.33
N ALA A 8 -7.04 9.44 -8.18
CA ALA A 8 -5.68 9.93 -7.96
C ALA A 8 -5.08 9.38 -6.65
N ASN A 9 -5.92 9.02 -5.67
CA ASN A 9 -5.50 8.71 -4.30
C ASN A 9 -5.67 7.24 -3.90
N ARG A 10 -5.77 6.31 -4.86
CA ARG A 10 -5.83 4.86 -4.58
C ARG A 10 -4.77 4.11 -5.38
N GLU A 11 -4.09 3.18 -4.72
CA GLU A 11 -3.08 2.31 -5.31
C GLU A 11 -3.23 0.86 -4.86
N LEU A 12 -2.84 -0.07 -5.74
CA LEU A 12 -2.84 -1.49 -5.45
C LEU A 12 -1.46 -1.90 -4.93
N LYS A 13 -1.40 -2.53 -3.75
CA LYS A 13 -0.17 -3.14 -3.23
C LYS A 13 -0.32 -4.64 -3.06
N ARG A 14 0.80 -5.34 -3.25
CA ARG A 14 0.96 -6.76 -2.92
C ARG A 14 1.54 -6.86 -1.52
N VAL A 15 0.81 -7.52 -0.63
CA VAL A 15 1.12 -7.54 0.81
C VAL A 15 0.98 -8.96 1.35
N HIS A 16 1.76 -9.32 2.37
CA HIS A 16 1.62 -10.60 3.07
C HIS A 16 0.18 -10.82 3.59
N LEU A 17 -0.34 -12.04 3.47
CA LEU A 17 -1.74 -12.34 3.84
C LEU A 17 -2.04 -12.07 5.32
N ASP A 18 -1.07 -12.31 6.18
CA ASP A 18 -1.16 -12.06 7.63
C ASP A 18 -0.80 -10.62 8.03
N PHE A 19 -0.71 -9.69 7.07
CA PHE A 19 -0.43 -8.30 7.38
C PHE A 19 -1.65 -7.63 7.99
N GLU A 20 -1.53 -7.28 9.27
CA GLU A 20 -2.55 -6.56 10.03
C GLU A 20 -2.07 -5.15 10.35
N TRP A 21 -2.83 -4.16 9.89
CA TRP A 21 -2.66 -2.75 10.24
C TRP A 21 -4.02 -2.07 10.28
N GLU A 22 -4.15 -1.02 11.10
CA GLU A 22 -5.39 -0.29 11.24
C GLU A 22 -5.73 0.47 9.95
N LEU A 23 -6.96 0.32 9.45
CA LEU A 23 -7.38 0.94 8.20
C LEU A 23 -7.46 2.46 8.34
N ASN A 24 -7.06 3.19 7.29
CA ASN A 24 -7.00 4.65 7.25
C ASN A 24 -6.01 5.28 8.25
N ILE A 25 -5.14 4.47 8.86
CA ILE A 25 -4.02 4.96 9.66
C ILE A 25 -2.76 4.84 8.83
N VAL A 26 -2.01 5.95 8.71
CA VAL A 26 -0.73 5.97 7.99
C VAL A 26 0.14 4.84 8.47
N TRP A 27 0.60 4.02 7.54
CA TRP A 27 1.42 2.88 7.89
C TRP A 27 2.77 3.34 8.41
N TYR A 28 3.19 2.75 9.52
CA TYR A 28 4.38 3.18 10.25
C TYR A 28 5.67 3.21 9.37
N GLY A 29 5.83 2.29 8.42
CA GLY A 29 6.98 2.30 7.49
C GLY A 29 7.10 3.57 6.64
N TYR A 30 5.99 4.26 6.33
CA TYR A 30 6.01 5.54 5.61
C TYR A 30 6.40 6.73 6.49
N LEU A 31 6.17 6.64 7.81
CA LEU A 31 6.54 7.70 8.75
C LEU A 31 8.05 7.71 9.02
N ILE A 32 8.73 6.57 8.84
CA ILE A 32 10.15 6.45 9.14
C ILE A 32 10.98 6.86 7.93
N GLN A 33 11.37 8.14 7.90
CA GLN A 33 12.42 8.63 7.00
C GLN A 33 13.76 8.74 7.70
N ASP A 34 13.71 8.97 9.02
CA ASP A 34 14.83 9.08 9.94
C ASP A 34 14.48 8.41 11.28
N CYS A 35 15.43 8.37 12.21
CA CYS A 35 15.18 7.89 13.57
C CYS A 35 14.10 8.73 14.25
N ILE A 36 13.02 8.08 14.69
CA ILE A 36 11.96 8.71 15.49
C ILE A 36 12.05 8.16 16.92
N ASP A 37 12.26 9.06 17.87
CA ASP A 37 12.28 8.70 19.29
C ASP A 37 10.90 8.20 19.75
N GLY A 38 10.90 7.11 20.52
CA GLY A 38 9.67 6.53 21.09
C GLY A 38 9.00 5.42 20.28
N VAL A 39 9.48 5.11 19.07
CA VAL A 39 8.92 4.06 18.19
C VAL A 39 9.91 2.95 17.83
N CYS A 40 11.03 2.85 18.56
CA CYS A 40 12.11 1.91 18.28
C CYS A 40 11.67 0.43 18.25
N VAL A 41 10.66 0.04 19.04
CA VAL A 41 10.17 -1.35 19.07
C VAL A 41 9.54 -1.73 17.74
N GLU A 42 8.63 -0.90 17.22
CA GLU A 42 7.96 -1.14 15.94
C GLU A 42 8.95 -1.05 14.77
N CYS A 43 9.90 -0.11 14.82
CA CYS A 43 10.97 0.04 13.84
C CYS A 43 11.77 -1.25 13.66
N LYS A 44 12.24 -1.82 14.78
CA LYS A 44 13.04 -3.06 14.76
C LYS A 44 12.22 -4.27 14.37
N LYS A 45 10.95 -4.34 14.80
CA LYS A 45 10.04 -5.43 14.45
C LYS A 45 9.80 -5.46 12.94
N TYR A 46 9.50 -4.30 12.35
CA TYR A 46 9.27 -4.17 10.92
C TYR A 46 10.51 -4.51 10.10
N ALA A 47 11.68 -3.97 10.46
CA ALA A 47 12.92 -4.30 9.76
C ALA A 47 13.23 -5.81 9.75
N LYS A 48 12.92 -6.52 10.84
CA LYS A 48 13.05 -7.99 10.89
C LYS A 48 12.09 -8.70 9.92
N ILE A 49 10.83 -8.28 9.86
CA ILE A 49 9.82 -8.86 8.95
C ILE A 49 10.25 -8.66 7.49
N MET A 50 10.81 -7.49 7.19
CA MET A 50 11.28 -7.16 5.84
C MET A 50 12.65 -7.73 5.48
N GLY A 51 13.35 -8.36 6.42
CA GLY A 51 14.74 -8.78 6.21
C GLY A 51 15.69 -7.61 5.97
N ILE A 52 15.40 -6.44 6.53
CA ILE A 52 16.23 -5.25 6.42
C ILE A 52 17.40 -5.35 7.40
N GLU A 53 18.59 -5.11 6.87
CA GLU A 53 19.82 -5.15 7.66
C GLU A 53 19.88 -3.99 8.66
N PHE A 54 20.48 -4.29 9.81
CA PHE A 54 20.74 -3.32 10.87
C PHE A 54 22.14 -2.76 10.75
N HIS A 55 22.28 -1.46 10.96
CA HIS A 55 23.56 -0.80 11.15
C HIS A 55 24.22 -1.25 12.46
N LYS A 56 25.51 -0.94 12.63
CA LYS A 56 26.27 -1.25 13.86
C LYS A 56 25.66 -0.65 15.13
N SER A 57 24.85 0.39 15.00
CA SER A 57 24.09 1.03 16.09
C SER A 57 22.81 0.29 16.48
N ASP A 58 22.53 -0.90 15.91
CA ASP A 58 21.27 -1.65 16.10
C ASP A 58 20.02 -0.88 15.62
N CYS A 59 20.21 -0.02 14.61
CA CYS A 59 19.13 0.68 13.90
C CYS A 59 19.03 0.14 12.47
N PRO A 60 17.83 -0.10 11.92
CA PRO A 60 17.67 -0.58 10.56
C PRO A 60 18.00 0.49 9.52
N ASP A 61 18.32 0.05 8.30
CA ASP A 61 18.49 0.94 7.15
C ASP A 61 17.14 1.57 6.75
N TYR A 62 16.90 2.80 7.20
CA TYR A 62 15.64 3.52 7.03
C TYR A 62 15.24 3.72 5.57
N LYS A 63 16.21 3.81 4.65
CA LYS A 63 15.93 3.97 3.21
C LYS A 63 15.22 2.76 2.60
N LYS A 64 15.20 1.62 3.30
CA LYS A 64 14.57 0.37 2.84
C LYS A 64 13.19 0.14 3.43
N LEU A 65 12.67 1.08 4.24
CA LEU A 65 11.45 0.90 5.03
C LEU A 65 10.15 1.33 4.33
N HIS A 66 10.20 1.77 3.07
CA HIS A 66 9.09 2.45 2.39
C HIS A 66 7.96 1.56 1.81
N ASP A 67 8.03 0.23 1.89
CA ASP A 67 6.98 -0.63 1.32
C ASP A 67 6.52 -1.72 2.29
N PRO A 68 5.20 -2.01 2.40
CA PRO A 68 4.73 -3.09 3.25
C PRO A 68 5.32 -4.44 2.84
N PRO A 69 5.36 -5.43 3.77
CA PRO A 69 5.87 -6.76 3.48
C PRO A 69 5.23 -7.35 2.24
N ARG A 70 6.03 -7.51 1.18
CA ARG A 70 5.56 -8.08 -0.08
C ARG A 70 5.09 -9.50 0.15
N GLY A 71 3.95 -9.85 -0.43
CA GLY A 71 3.39 -11.18 -0.36
C GLY A 71 2.27 -11.39 -1.36
N ASP A 72 1.60 -12.53 -1.23
CA ASP A 72 0.63 -12.97 -2.23
C ASP A 72 -0.71 -12.23 -2.18
N GLY A 73 -0.99 -11.52 -1.09
CA GLY A 73 -2.24 -10.79 -0.89
C GLY A 73 -2.35 -9.51 -1.72
N TYR A 74 -3.57 -9.01 -1.79
CA TYR A 74 -3.97 -7.78 -2.46
C TYR A 74 -4.57 -6.83 -1.44
N GLN A 75 -4.11 -5.59 -1.44
CA GLN A 75 -4.63 -4.55 -0.55
C GLN A 75 -4.71 -3.22 -1.31
N CYS A 76 -5.78 -2.46 -1.08
CA CYS A 76 -5.93 -1.12 -1.58
C CYS A 76 -5.36 -0.12 -0.57
N TRP A 77 -4.57 0.83 -1.05
CA TRP A 77 -3.87 1.82 -0.25
C TRP A 77 -4.20 3.23 -0.75
N GLU A 78 -4.07 4.20 0.14
CA GLU A 78 -3.93 5.60 -0.24
C GLU A 78 -2.60 5.82 -0.96
N SER A 79 -2.59 6.79 -1.89
CA SER A 79 -1.37 7.14 -2.61
C SER A 79 -0.28 7.60 -1.63
N THR A 80 0.96 7.53 -2.09
CA THR A 80 2.19 7.73 -1.31
C THR A 80 2.30 9.02 -0.50
N SER A 81 1.41 10.01 -0.69
CA SER A 81 1.34 11.19 0.19
C SER A 81 0.75 10.88 1.57
N GLU A 82 -0.10 9.87 1.67
CA GLU A 82 -0.85 9.51 2.89
C GLU A 82 -0.49 8.10 3.38
N GLY A 83 -0.29 7.13 2.46
CA GLY A 83 0.34 5.84 2.78
C GLY A 83 -0.41 4.98 3.80
N SER A 84 -1.74 5.02 3.80
CA SER A 84 -2.59 4.21 4.69
C SER A 84 -3.24 3.05 3.94
N PRO A 85 -3.45 1.87 4.56
CA PRO A 85 -4.26 0.82 3.96
C PRO A 85 -5.75 1.17 4.08
N ILE A 86 -6.47 1.03 2.97
CA ILE A 86 -7.91 1.35 2.86
C ILE A 86 -8.77 0.10 2.94
N SER A 87 -8.19 -1.07 2.68
CA SER A 87 -8.86 -2.35 2.77
C SER A 87 -8.10 -3.34 3.65
N PRO A 88 -8.76 -4.39 4.15
CA PRO A 88 -8.07 -5.61 4.57
C PRO A 88 -7.24 -6.22 3.43
N VAL A 89 -6.40 -7.20 3.77
CA VAL A 89 -5.67 -8.00 2.78
C VAL A 89 -6.58 -9.12 2.27
N PHE A 90 -6.64 -9.28 0.96
CA PHE A 90 -7.41 -10.34 0.30
C PHE A 90 -6.51 -11.26 -0.51
N LYS A 91 -6.92 -12.52 -0.68
CA LYS A 91 -6.14 -13.50 -1.44
C LYS A 91 -6.22 -13.25 -2.94
N THR A 92 -7.32 -12.67 -3.40
CA THR A 92 -7.52 -12.37 -4.82
C THR A 92 -7.92 -10.91 -5.03
N LEU A 93 -7.57 -10.38 -6.20
CA LEU A 93 -7.99 -9.03 -6.60
C LEU A 93 -9.51 -8.91 -6.71
N ASP A 94 -10.19 -9.98 -7.13
CA ASP A 94 -11.65 -10.02 -7.24
C ASP A 94 -12.34 -9.83 -5.89
N GLU A 95 -11.86 -10.49 -4.83
CA GLU A 95 -12.37 -10.32 -3.47
C GLU A 95 -12.14 -8.89 -2.94
N LEU A 96 -10.96 -8.33 -3.21
CA LEU A 96 -10.66 -6.94 -2.86
C LEU A 96 -11.63 -5.97 -3.55
N CYS A 97 -11.83 -6.11 -4.86
CA CYS A 97 -12.69 -5.20 -5.62
C CYS A 97 -14.18 -5.36 -5.26
N GLU A 98 -14.63 -6.57 -4.94
CA GLU A 98 -15.98 -6.81 -4.41
C GLU A 98 -16.15 -6.10 -3.06
N TRP A 99 -15.17 -6.20 -2.17
CA TRP A 99 -15.23 -5.49 -0.89
C TRP A 99 -15.24 -3.97 -1.09
N LEU A 100 -14.40 -3.42 -1.95
CA LEU A 100 -14.33 -1.98 -2.21
C LEU A 100 -15.64 -1.42 -2.79
N ALA A 101 -16.31 -2.17 -3.67
CA ALA A 101 -17.62 -1.78 -4.19
C ALA A 101 -18.69 -1.63 -3.09
N ASN A 102 -18.57 -2.40 -2.01
CA ASN A 102 -19.52 -2.42 -0.90
C ASN A 102 -19.08 -1.57 0.31
N ASN A 103 -17.79 -1.27 0.45
CA ASN A 103 -17.20 -0.76 1.70
C ASN A 103 -16.28 0.46 1.54
N SER A 104 -16.07 0.99 0.32
CA SER A 104 -15.13 2.10 0.10
C SER A 104 -15.39 3.35 0.94
N GLY A 105 -16.64 3.59 1.38
CA GLY A 105 -17.01 4.72 2.25
C GLY A 105 -16.84 6.11 1.63
N ASP A 106 -16.25 6.18 0.43
CA ASP A 106 -15.98 7.39 -0.32
C ASP A 106 -17.24 7.79 -1.10
N THR A 107 -17.75 8.98 -0.81
CA THR A 107 -18.99 9.49 -1.42
C THR A 107 -18.87 9.68 -2.94
N ILE A 108 -17.64 9.90 -3.44
CA ILE A 108 -17.33 10.05 -4.86
C ILE A 108 -17.30 8.68 -5.54
N LEU A 109 -16.80 7.66 -4.85
CA LEU A 109 -16.66 6.29 -5.37
C LEU A 109 -17.85 5.38 -5.02
N ARG A 110 -18.87 5.90 -4.35
CA ARG A 110 -20.04 5.13 -3.88
C ARG A 110 -20.73 4.32 -4.97
N ASP A 111 -20.71 4.80 -6.21
CA ASP A 111 -21.35 4.14 -7.35
C ASP A 111 -20.34 3.35 -8.21
N TYR A 112 -19.14 3.06 -7.71
CA TYR A 112 -18.14 2.22 -8.40
C TYR A 112 -18.50 0.75 -8.25
N THR A 113 -18.57 0.06 -9.39
CA THR A 113 -18.76 -1.38 -9.46
C THR A 113 -17.44 -2.12 -9.21
N LYS A 114 -17.52 -3.42 -8.96
CA LYS A 114 -16.34 -4.29 -8.89
C LYS A 114 -15.49 -4.17 -10.16
N GLU A 115 -16.12 -4.13 -11.33
CA GLU A 115 -15.44 -4.00 -12.62
C GLU A 115 -14.71 -2.65 -12.76
N ASP A 116 -15.32 -1.56 -12.29
CA ASP A 116 -14.66 -0.24 -12.26
C ASP A 116 -13.39 -0.26 -11.39
N TRP A 117 -13.47 -0.91 -10.22
CA TRP A 117 -12.34 -1.09 -9.31
C TRP A 117 -11.23 -1.96 -9.93
N ILE A 118 -11.59 -3.07 -10.57
CA ILE A 118 -10.63 -3.97 -11.24
C ILE A 118 -9.88 -3.21 -12.33
N ASN A 119 -10.59 -2.49 -13.19
CA ASN A 119 -9.97 -1.75 -14.29
C ASN A 119 -9.03 -0.69 -13.75
N THR A 120 -9.48 0.09 -12.76
CA THR A 120 -8.68 1.20 -12.23
C THR A 120 -7.41 0.73 -11.51
N LEU A 121 -7.51 -0.29 -10.66
CA LEU A 121 -6.36 -0.80 -9.91
C LEU A 121 -5.34 -1.51 -10.82
N LYS A 122 -5.81 -2.24 -11.85
CA LYS A 122 -4.93 -2.89 -12.83
C LYS A 122 -4.20 -1.89 -13.71
N GLU A 123 -4.89 -0.87 -14.22
CA GLU A 123 -4.29 0.17 -15.06
C GLU A 123 -3.13 0.87 -14.33
N LYS A 124 -3.33 1.21 -13.05
CA LYS A 124 -2.30 1.84 -12.22
C LYS A 124 -1.13 0.92 -11.90
N SER A 125 -1.40 -0.36 -11.60
CA SER A 125 -0.33 -1.34 -11.36
C SER A 125 0.60 -1.45 -12.57
N ILE A 126 0.02 -1.53 -13.79
CA ILE A 126 0.80 -1.62 -15.03
C ILE A 126 1.59 -0.32 -15.29
N ALA A 127 0.99 0.84 -15.04
CA ALA A 127 1.67 2.13 -15.20
C ALA A 127 2.88 2.27 -14.26
N MET A 128 2.77 1.77 -13.02
CA MET A 128 3.89 1.75 -12.06
C MET A 128 5.02 0.83 -12.51
N ASP A 129 4.70 -0.36 -13.03
CA ASP A 129 5.73 -1.29 -13.55
C ASP A 129 6.46 -0.72 -14.77
N MET A 130 5.77 0.04 -15.63
CA MET A 130 6.39 0.68 -16.81
C MET A 130 7.33 1.85 -16.47
N ASP A 131 7.08 2.59 -15.40
CA ASP A 131 7.93 3.73 -14.99
C ASP A 131 9.25 3.28 -14.33
N THR A 132 9.28 2.09 -13.72
CA THR A 132 10.52 1.49 -13.20
C THR A 132 11.50 1.02 -14.30
N ASN A 133 11.05 0.99 -15.55
CA ASN A 133 11.84 0.56 -16.71
C ASN A 133 12.39 1.74 -17.53
N LYS A 134 12.52 2.92 -16.90
CA LYS A 134 13.22 4.05 -17.50
C LYS A 134 14.73 3.78 -17.46
N PRO A 135 15.44 3.73 -18.61
CA PRO A 135 16.89 3.65 -18.57
C PRO A 135 17.40 4.89 -17.82
N THR A 136 18.17 4.66 -16.76
CA THR A 136 18.99 5.70 -16.13
C THR A 136 19.84 6.35 -17.21
N LEU A 137 19.54 7.61 -17.52
CA LEU A 137 20.40 8.51 -18.30
C LEU A 137 21.66 8.82 -17.51
#